data_AF-A0A383CQK4-F1
#
_entry.id   AF-A0A383CQK4-F1
#
_cell.length_a   1.000
_cell.length_b   1.000
_cell.length_c   1.000
_cell.angle_alpha   90.00
_cell.angle_beta   90.00
_cell.angle_gamma   90.00
#
_symmetry.space_group_name_H-M   'P 1'
#
loop_
_entity.id
_entity.type
_entity.pdbx_description
1 polymer ?
#
loop_
_entity_poly.entity_id
_entity_poly.type
_entity_poly.pdbx_seq_one_letter_code
_entity_poly.pdbx_strand_id
1 'polypeptide(L)'
;MNIDEHLDEVLGIIQKPKREIKKVEKVKPAINGLDDDTDFQYARENLYNLIERGNDGLEELLEIAKQSEHPRAFEVVGQLIDKLTTTNKELLNLHKTKKD
;
A
#
# COMPACT_ATOMS: atom_id res chain seq x y z
N MET A 1 3.05 -35.57 0.77
CA MET A 1 2.64 -34.87 -0.46
C MET A 1 2.55 -33.39 -0.12
N ASN A 2 3.28 -32.55 -0.87
CA ASN A 2 3.27 -31.12 -0.66
C ASN A 2 1.98 -30.54 -1.26
N ILE A 3 1.32 -29.61 -0.56
CA ILE A 3 -0.01 -29.10 -0.98
C ILE A 3 0.05 -28.45 -2.37
N ASP A 4 1.17 -27.78 -2.67
CA ASP A 4 1.42 -27.17 -3.98
C ASP A 4 1.46 -28.20 -5.12
N GLU A 5 2.03 -29.39 -4.88
CA GLU A 5 2.14 -30.44 -5.90
C GLU A 5 0.77 -31.01 -6.27
N HIS A 6 -0.11 -31.21 -5.28
CA HIS A 6 -1.47 -31.68 -5.52
C HIS A 6 -2.31 -30.63 -6.24
N LEU A 7 -2.15 -29.35 -5.87
CA LEU A 7 -2.86 -28.26 -6.53
C LEU A 7 -2.42 -28.12 -8.00
N ASP A 8 -1.13 -28.25 -8.28
CA ASP A 8 -0.58 -28.20 -9.64
C ASP A 8 -1.11 -29.33 -10.53
N GLU A 9 -1.27 -30.55 -9.97
CA GLU A 9 -1.83 -31.71 -10.66
C GLU A 9 -3.31 -31.52 -11.00
N VAL A 10 -4.11 -31.06 -10.04
CA VAL A 10 -5.54 -30.77 -10.22
C VAL A 10 -5.76 -29.66 -11.26
N LEU A 11 -4.85 -28.68 -11.32
CA LEU A 11 -4.92 -27.55 -12.23
C LEU A 11 -4.26 -27.80 -13.59
N GLY A 12 -3.68 -28.97 -13.84
CA GLY A 12 -3.09 -29.33 -15.13
C GLY A 12 -1.90 -28.47 -15.54
N ILE A 13 -1.11 -27.96 -14.58
CA ILE A 13 0.03 -27.08 -14.86
C ILE A 13 1.22 -27.94 -15.32
N ILE A 14 1.29 -28.23 -16.62
CA ILE A 14 2.30 -29.12 -17.21
C ILE A 14 3.70 -28.48 -17.23
N GLN A 15 3.81 -27.14 -17.25
CA GLN A 15 5.09 -26.42 -17.22
C GLN A 15 4.95 -25.09 -16.50
N LYS A 16 5.64 -24.95 -15.36
CA LYS A 16 5.80 -23.65 -14.69
C LYS A 16 6.72 -22.78 -15.56
N PRO A 17 6.27 -21.62 -16.06
CA PRO A 17 7.15 -20.73 -16.81
C PRO A 17 8.31 -20.34 -15.88
N LYS A 18 9.54 -20.53 -16.37
CA LYS A 18 10.75 -20.16 -15.63
C LYS A 18 10.73 -18.64 -15.46
N ARG A 19 10.34 -18.17 -14.28
CA ARG A 19 10.39 -16.74 -13.93
C ARG A 19 11.86 -16.33 -13.88
N GLU A 20 12.39 -15.86 -15.00
CA GLU A 20 13.63 -15.09 -14.99
C GLU A 20 13.33 -13.74 -14.32
N ILE A 21 13.53 -13.71 -13.01
CA ILE A 21 13.56 -12.45 -12.27
C ILE A 21 14.83 -11.74 -12.71
N LYS A 22 14.78 -10.96 -13.79
CA LYS A 22 15.81 -9.97 -14.05
C LYS A 22 15.82 -9.06 -12.84
N LYS A 23 16.88 -9.14 -12.04
CA LYS A 23 17.13 -8.25 -10.92
C LYS A 23 17.31 -6.87 -11.53
N VAL A 24 16.21 -6.12 -11.67
CA VAL A 24 16.27 -4.71 -12.04
C VAL A 24 17.05 -4.05 -10.92
N GLU A 25 18.28 -3.63 -11.21
CA GLU A 25 19.03 -2.79 -10.30
C GLU A 25 18.14 -1.58 -10.04
N LYS A 26 17.67 -1.46 -8.79
CA LYS A 26 16.94 -0.28 -8.35
C LYS A 26 17.91 0.88 -8.54
N VAL A 27 17.70 1.66 -9.60
CA VAL A 27 18.40 2.92 -9.81
C VAL A 27 18.07 3.75 -8.57
N LYS A 28 19.03 3.86 -7.66
CA LYS A 28 18.93 4.79 -6.55
C LYS A 28 19.18 6.16 -7.17
N PRO A 29 18.19 7.08 -7.18
CA PRO A 29 18.45 8.43 -7.66
C PRO A 29 19.64 9.01 -6.88
N ALA A 30 20.51 9.74 -7.58
CA ALA A 30 21.63 10.40 -6.93
C ALA A 30 21.08 11.48 -6.00
N ILE A 31 21.19 11.27 -4.68
CA ILE A 31 20.82 12.27 -3.68
C ILE A 31 21.88 13.36 -3.74
N ASN A 32 21.62 14.40 -4.51
CA ASN A 32 22.54 15.51 -4.76
C ASN A 32 22.11 16.80 -4.04
N GLY A 33 21.10 16.74 -3.14
CA GLY A 33 20.63 17.86 -2.32
C GLY A 33 19.91 18.97 -3.10
N LEU A 34 19.89 18.88 -4.43
CA LEU A 34 19.23 19.83 -5.33
C LEU A 34 17.71 19.59 -5.40
N ASP A 35 17.25 18.41 -5.01
CA ASP A 35 15.84 18.00 -5.06
C ASP A 35 15.21 17.83 -3.68
N ASP A 36 15.90 18.13 -2.58
CA ASP A 36 15.39 17.86 -1.22
C ASP A 36 14.09 18.62 -0.89
N ASP A 37 13.91 19.82 -1.43
CA ASP A 37 12.66 20.57 -1.32
C ASP A 37 11.57 20.00 -2.24
N THR A 38 11.93 19.61 -3.47
CA THR A 38 11.01 19.00 -4.44
C THR A 38 10.48 17.67 -3.91
N ASP A 39 11.35 16.79 -3.44
CA ASP A 39 11.02 15.48 -2.88
C ASP A 39 10.18 15.62 -1.62
N PHE A 40 10.50 16.60 -0.77
CA PHE A 40 9.71 16.90 0.42
C PHE A 40 8.29 17.34 0.06
N GLN A 41 8.12 18.29 -0.88
CA GLN A 41 6.78 18.71 -1.31
C GLN A 41 6.03 17.57 -1.98
N TYR A 42 6.69 16.80 -2.84
CA TYR A 42 6.08 15.65 -3.51
C TYR A 42 5.61 14.58 -2.52
N ALA A 43 6.43 14.25 -1.52
CA ALA A 43 6.05 13.33 -0.45
C ALA A 43 4.85 13.86 0.35
N ARG A 44 4.87 15.16 0.68
CA ARG A 44 3.79 15.81 1.42
C ARG A 44 2.46 15.81 0.65
N GLU A 45 2.49 16.17 -0.63
CA GLU A 45 1.30 16.12 -1.51
C GLU A 45 0.75 14.70 -1.65
N ASN A 46 1.62 13.70 -1.80
CA ASN A 46 1.20 12.31 -1.84
C ASN A 46 0.51 11.88 -0.55
N LEU A 47 1.02 12.27 0.61
CA LEU A 47 0.41 11.95 1.89
C LEU A 47 -0.97 12.62 2.05
N TYR A 48 -1.12 13.88 1.63
CA TYR A 48 -2.44 14.53 1.61
C TYR A 48 -3.42 13.80 0.68
N ASN A 49 -3.00 13.50 -0.54
CA ASN A 49 -3.82 12.76 -1.51
C ASN A 49 -4.28 11.40 -0.96
N LEU A 50 -3.40 10.70 -0.24
CA LEU A 50 -3.74 9.42 0.39
C LEU A 50 -4.73 9.59 1.54
N ILE A 51 -4.61 10.63 2.35
CA ILE A 51 -5.53 10.92 3.46
C ILE A 51 -6.92 11.26 2.91
N GLU A 52 -7.00 12.15 1.92
CA GLU A 52 -8.28 12.56 1.31
C GLU A 52 -8.99 11.35 0.67
N ARG A 53 -8.31 10.64 -0.23
CA ARG A 53 -8.89 9.46 -0.89
C ARG A 53 -9.20 8.33 0.08
N GLY A 54 -8.40 8.20 1.14
CA GLY A 54 -8.65 7.20 2.16
C GLY A 54 -9.88 7.53 3.00
N ASN A 55 -10.16 8.81 3.27
CA ASN A 55 -11.39 9.23 3.94
C ASN A 55 -12.62 8.99 3.06
N ASP A 56 -12.54 9.33 1.76
CA ASP A 56 -13.63 9.05 0.81
C ASP A 56 -13.91 7.55 0.73
N GLY A 57 -12.85 6.74 0.56
CA GLY A 57 -12.96 5.28 0.53
C GLY A 57 -13.42 4.68 1.85
N LEU A 58 -13.13 5.31 2.99
CA LEU A 58 -13.59 4.88 4.30
C LEU A 58 -15.12 5.01 4.40
N GLU A 59 -15.69 6.11 3.91
CA GLU A 59 -17.13 6.32 3.89
C GLU A 59 -17.84 5.29 3.00
N GLU A 60 -17.32 5.06 1.80
CA GLU A 60 -17.84 4.04 0.88
C GLU A 60 -17.77 2.63 1.47
N LEU A 61 -16.63 2.25 2.05
CA LEU A 61 -16.47 0.93 2.67
C LEU A 61 -17.35 0.77 3.91
N LEU A 62 -17.58 1.83 4.67
CA LEU A 62 -18.48 1.80 5.81
C LEU A 62 -19.92 1.56 5.36
N GLU A 63 -20.35 2.16 4.25
CA GLU A 63 -21.68 1.92 3.68
C GLU A 63 -21.82 0.46 3.20
N ILE A 64 -20.83 -0.06 2.47
CA ILE A 64 -20.79 -1.47 2.05
C ILE A 64 -20.82 -2.41 3.26
N ALA A 65 -20.07 -2.09 4.32
CA ALA A 65 -20.05 -2.89 5.55
C ALA A 65 -21.43 -2.94 6.23
N LYS A 66 -22.12 -1.80 6.33
CA LYS A 66 -23.50 -1.74 6.86
C LYS A 66 -24.47 -2.54 6.01
N GLN A 67 -24.40 -2.42 4.69
CA GLN A 67 -25.31 -3.11 3.75
C GLN A 67 -25.07 -4.63 3.71
N SER A 68 -23.83 -5.07 3.82
CA SER A 68 -23.48 -6.49 3.78
C SER A 68 -23.84 -7.26 5.05
N GLU A 69 -24.10 -6.57 6.16
CA GLU A 69 -24.31 -7.15 7.50
C GLU A 69 -23.25 -8.20 7.91
N HIS A 70 -22.06 -8.16 7.29
CA HIS A 70 -21.04 -9.19 7.43
C HIS A 70 -19.88 -8.68 8.30
N PRO A 71 -19.52 -9.36 9.42
CA PRO A 71 -18.45 -8.91 10.32
C PRO A 71 -17.11 -8.65 9.63
N ARG A 72 -16.76 -9.48 8.64
CA ARG A 72 -15.55 -9.31 7.82
C ARG A 72 -15.47 -7.96 7.09
N ALA A 73 -16.60 -7.36 6.69
CA ALA A 73 -16.58 -6.07 6.02
C ALA A 73 -16.15 -4.95 6.98
N PHE A 74 -16.61 -4.99 8.24
CA PHE A 74 -16.16 -4.07 9.29
C PHE A 74 -14.68 -4.25 9.65
N GLU A 75 -14.14 -5.46 9.57
CA GLU A 75 -12.69 -5.68 9.75
C GLU A 75 -11.87 -4.97 8.67
N VAL A 76 -12.32 -4.98 7.41
CA VAL A 76 -11.66 -4.28 6.30
C VAL A 76 -11.74 -2.75 6.52
N VAL A 77 -12.87 -2.24 7.00
CA VAL A 77 -13.02 -0.84 7.41
C VAL A 77 -12.00 -0.49 8.51
N GLY A 78 -11.89 -1.32 9.55
CA GLY A 78 -10.90 -1.15 10.61
C GLY A 78 -9.45 -1.12 10.09
N GLN A 79 -9.11 -2.01 9.16
CA GLN A 79 -7.79 -2.01 8.52
C GLN A 79 -7.52 -0.74 7.72
N LEU A 80 -8.53 -0.14 7.08
CA LEU A 80 -8.37 1.14 6.39
C LEU A 80 -8.14 2.28 7.38
N ILE A 81 -8.87 2.30 8.50
CA ILE A 81 -8.67 3.29 9.59
C ILE A 81 -7.24 3.23 10.13
N ASP A 82 -6.71 2.02 10.36
CA ASP A 82 -5.34 1.84 10.84
C ASP A 82 -4.30 2.36 9.83
N LYS A 83 -4.52 2.12 8.54
CA LYS A 83 -3.67 2.65 7.47
C LYS A 83 -3.74 4.18 7.41
N LEU A 84 -4.93 4.77 7.46
CA LEU A 84 -5.12 6.23 7.51
C LEU A 84 -4.42 6.86 8.72
N THR A 85 -4.53 6.24 9.88
CA THR A 85 -3.84 6.67 11.10
C THR A 85 -2.32 6.63 10.91
N THR A 86 -1.81 5.59 10.25
CA THR A 86 -0.39 5.47 9.91
C THR A 86 0.04 6.55 8.92
N THR A 87 -0.71 6.79 7.85
CA THR A 87 -0.42 7.87 6.88
C THR A 87 -0.39 9.25 7.54
N ASN A 88 -1.30 9.53 8.48
CA ASN A 88 -1.27 10.76 9.28
C ASN A 88 0.00 10.88 10.13
N LYS A 89 0.46 9.79 10.75
CA LYS A 89 1.73 9.78 11.49
C LYS A 89 2.92 10.03 10.58
N GLU A 90 2.94 9.43 9.39
CA GLU A 90 4.00 9.66 8.40
C GLU A 90 4.04 11.13 7.96
N LEU A 91 2.90 11.79 7.78
CA LEU A 91 2.84 13.22 7.48
C LEU A 91 3.45 14.08 8.61
N LEU A 92 3.14 13.76 9.87
CA LEU A 92 3.73 14.45 11.02
C LEU A 92 5.24 14.21 11.12
N ASN A 93 5.69 12.98 10.83
CA ASN A 93 7.10 12.62 10.83
C ASN A 93 7.87 13.34 9.72
N LEU A 94 7.29 13.42 8.51
CA LEU A 94 7.86 14.16 7.38
C LEU A 94 8.17 15.60 7.79
N HIS A 95 7.23 16.29 8.45
CA HIS A 95 7.43 17.64 8.95
C HIS A 95 8.53 17.77 10.02
N LYS A 96 8.71 16.76 10.88
CA LYS A 96 9.80 16.73 11.85
C LYS A 96 11.15 16.60 11.15
N THR A 97 11.27 15.66 10.21
CA THR A 97 12.50 15.41 9.46
C THR A 97 12.96 16.60 8.63
N LYS A 98 12.06 17.49 8.21
CA LYS A 98 12.44 18.74 7.50
C LYS A 98 12.89 19.86 8.43
N LYS A 99 12.46 19.83 9.69
CA LYS A 99 12.78 20.85 10.69
C LYS A 99 14.12 20.57 11.39
N ASP A 100 14.46 19.30 11.52
CA ASP A 100 15.75 18.80 12.02
C ASP A 100 16.83 18.88 10.93
#